data_AF-A0A3D1Z5U7-F1
#
_entry.id   AF-A0A3D1Z5U7-F1
#
_cell.length_a   1.000
_cell.length_b   1.000
_cell.length_c   1.000
_cell.angle_alpha   90.00
_cell.angle_beta   90.00
_cell.angle_gamma   90.00
#
_symmetry.space_group_name_H-M   'P 1'
#
loop_
_entity.id
_entity.type
_entity.pdbx_description
1 polymer ?
#
loop_
_entity_poly.entity_id
_entity_poly.type
_entity_poly.pdbx_seq_one_letter_code
_entity_poly.pdbx_strand_id
1 'polypeptide(L)' 'MIFHHCLILNNSICGDIQKIEEQWILTVHEEATEEDLLSDCRFEMVGDIISTVRLKVRYCPYCGDKLIDA' A
#
# COMPACT_ATOMS: atom_id res chain seq x y z
N MET A 1 7.09 15.18 2.57
CA MET A 1 6.39 13.97 2.08
C MET A 1 4.91 14.29 2.08
N ILE A 2 4.23 14.18 0.93
CA ILE A 2 2.78 14.47 0.82
C ILE A 2 2.07 13.13 0.71
N PHE A 3 1.03 12.92 1.51
CA PHE A 3 0.21 11.71 1.50
C PHE A 3 -1.17 12.02 0.93
N HIS A 4 -1.69 11.11 0.12
CA HIS A 4 -3.08 11.13 -0.30
C HIS A 4 -3.91 10.27 0.64
N HIS A 5 -4.76 10.92 1.44
CA HIS A 5 -5.69 10.24 2.35
C HIS A 5 -6.92 9.75 1.58
N CYS A 6 -6.90 8.49 1.16
CA CYS A 6 -8.06 7.84 0.55
C CYS A 6 -8.86 7.08 1.61
N LEU A 7 -10.11 7.47 1.84
CA LEU A 7 -11.01 6.84 2.82
C LEU A 7 -11.33 5.37 2.48
N ILE A 8 -11.29 5.01 1.19
CA ILE A 8 -11.56 3.64 0.73
C ILE A 8 -10.37 2.72 1.02
N LEU A 9 -9.16 3.24 0.86
CA LEU A 9 -7.91 2.52 1.10
C LEU A 9 -7.76 2.20 2.60
N ASN A 10 -8.15 3.15 3.46
CA ASN A 10 -8.02 3.08 4.92
C ASN A 10 -8.78 1.93 5.60
N ASN A 11 -9.73 1.29 4.90
CA ASN A 11 -10.61 0.28 5.49
C ASN A 11 -10.43 -1.14 4.92
N SER A 12 -9.63 -1.33 3.87
CA SER A 12 -9.67 -2.61 3.14
C SER A 12 -8.34 -3.11 2.60
N ILE A 13 -7.30 -2.28 2.55
CA ILE A 13 -6.03 -2.64 1.88
C ILE A 13 -4.86 -2.08 2.68
N CYS A 14 -3.86 -2.93 2.95
CA CYS A 14 -2.58 -2.48 3.49
C CYS A 14 -1.76 -1.81 2.38
N GLY A 15 -1.94 -0.50 2.26
CA GLY A 15 -1.23 0.30 1.28
C GLY A 15 -1.30 1.79 1.58
N ASP A 16 -0.47 2.55 0.89
CA ASP A 16 -0.41 4.00 1.00
C ASP A 16 -0.17 4.65 -0.37
N ILE A 17 -0.62 5.89 -0.52
CA ILE A 17 -0.32 6.70 -1.70
C ILE A 17 0.44 7.94 -1.23
N GLN A 18 1.68 8.07 -1.71
CA GLN A 18 2.61 9.13 -1.30
C GLN A 18 3.30 9.78 -2.49
N LYS A 19 3.60 11.08 -2.37
CA LYS A 19 4.40 11.83 -3.35
C LYS A 19 5.89 11.72 -3.00
N ILE A 20 6.67 11.11 -3.90
CA ILE A 20 8.12 10.93 -3.83
C ILE A 20 8.73 11.54 -5.10
N GLU A 21 9.66 12.49 -4.96
CA GLU A 21 10.37 13.11 -6.11
C GLU A 21 9.43 13.52 -7.27
N GLU A 22 8.36 14.27 -6.95
CA GLU A 22 7.36 14.74 -7.93
C GLU A 22 6.54 13.62 -8.61
N GLN A 23 6.54 12.43 -8.03
CA GLN A 23 5.76 11.30 -8.53
C GLN A 23 4.89 10.73 -7.43
N TRP A 24 3.62 10.53 -7.75
CA TRP A 24 2.71 9.82 -6.87
C TRP A 24 2.94 8.32 -7.00
N ILE A 25 3.25 7.70 -5.87
CA ILE A 25 3.55 6.28 -5.75
C ILE A 25 2.48 5.64 -4.89
N LEU A 26 1.81 4.63 -5.44
CA LEU A 26 1.00 3.68 -4.69
C LEU A 26 1.90 2.55 -4.23
N THR A 27 1.94 2.34 -2.91
CA THR A 27 2.55 1.18 -2.28
C THR A 27 1.43 0.25 -1.85
N VAL A 28 1.52 -1.04 -2.21
CA VAL A 28 0.63 -2.09 -1.72
C VAL A 28 1.49 -3.17 -1.09
N HIS A 29 1.08 -3.62 0.08
CA HIS A 29 1.74 -4.67 0.83
C HIS A 29 0.94 -5.97 0.73
N GLU A 30 1.67 -7.05 0.56
CA GLU A 30 1.16 -8.39 0.85
C GLU A 30 1.58 -8.72 2.27
N GLU A 31 0.60 -9.03 3.12
CA GLU A 31 0.79 -9.29 4.54
C GLU A 31 0.62 -10.77 4.84
N ALA A 32 1.44 -11.29 5.75
CA ALA A 32 1.41 -12.67 6.19
C ALA A 32 0.11 -12.96 6.93
N THR A 33 -0.55 -14.04 6.52
CA THR A 33 -1.75 -14.58 7.15
C THR A 33 -1.38 -15.62 8.21
N GLU A 34 -2.36 -16.07 9.00
CA GLU A 34 -2.15 -17.19 9.94
C GLU A 34 -1.66 -18.47 9.23
N GLU A 35 -2.10 -18.72 7.98
CA GLU A 35 -1.68 -19.88 7.20
C GLU A 35 -0.20 -19.80 6.77
N ASP A 36 0.30 -18.59 6.50
CA ASP A 36 1.70 -18.35 6.16
C ASP A 36 2.63 -18.62 7.34
N LEU A 37 2.23 -18.24 8.57
CA LEU A 37 2.98 -18.51 9.79
C LEU A 37 3.13 -20.01 10.08
N LEU A 38 2.11 -20.80 9.74
CA LEU A 38 2.14 -22.25 9.91
C LEU A 38 3.01 -22.95 8.85
N SER A 39 3.12 -22.35 7.67
CA SER A 39 3.83 -22.95 6.52
C SER A 39 5.29 -22.50 6.40
N ASP A 40 5.64 -21.32 6.91
CA ASP A 40 6.95 -20.72 6.71
C ASP A 40 7.48 -20.05 7.99
N CYS A 41 8.60 -20.56 8.51
CA CYS A 41 9.18 -20.12 9.79
C CYS A 41 9.81 -18.71 9.73
N ARG A 42 9.81 -18.05 8.57
CA ARG A 42 10.34 -16.69 8.41
C ARG A 42 9.37 -15.62 8.89
N PHE A 43 8.09 -15.95 9.05
CA PHE A 43 7.06 -15.04 9.55
C PHE A 43 6.79 -15.34 11.02
N GLU A 44 6.85 -14.30 11.84
CA GLU A 44 6.66 -14.43 13.29
C GLU A 44 5.27 -13.94 13.70
N MET A 45 4.68 -13.03 12.92
CA MET A 45 3.41 -12.38 13.25
C MET A 45 2.50 -12.18 12.01
N VAL A 46 1.19 -12.33 12.21
CA VAL A 46 0.19 -11.92 11.21
C VAL A 46 0.34 -10.43 10.95
N GLY A 47 0.38 -10.04 9.68
CA GLY A 47 0.67 -8.66 9.28
C GLY A 47 2.14 -8.41 8.92
N ASP A 48 3.04 -9.39 9.08
CA ASP A 48 4.41 -9.28 8.56
C ASP A 48 4.38 -9.07 7.04
N ILE A 49 5.22 -8.16 6.54
CA ILE A 49 5.23 -7.83 5.11
C ILE A 49 5.93 -8.95 4.33
N ILE A 50 5.16 -9.74 3.58
CA ILE A 50 5.67 -10.75 2.64
C ILE A 50 6.33 -10.05 1.45
N SER A 51 5.62 -9.09 0.87
CA SER A 51 6.04 -8.42 -0.36
C SER A 51 5.49 -7.01 -0.44
N THR A 52 6.14 -6.19 -1.26
CA THR A 52 5.73 -4.80 -1.50
C THR A 52 5.80 -4.49 -2.98
N VAL A 53 4.68 -4.00 -3.52
CA VAL A 53 4.60 -3.52 -4.90
C VAL A 53 4.48 -2.01 -4.89
N ARG A 54 5.28 -1.34 -5.73
CA ARG A 54 5.26 0.12 -5.89
C ARG A 54 4.92 0.49 -7.32
N LEU A 55 3.91 1.32 -7.49
CA LEU A 55 3.36 1.70 -8.79
C LEU A 55 3.29 3.22 -8.90
N LYS A 56 3.76 3.75 -10.03
CA LYS A 56 3.55 5.17 -10.34
C LYS A 56 2.11 5.37 -10.79
N VAL A 57 1.39 6.26 -10.12
CA VAL A 57 -0.01 6.53 -10.39
C VAL A 57 -0.22 8.02 -10.63
N ARG A 58 -1.19 8.37 -11.47
CA ARG A 58 -1.64 9.76 -11.67
C ARG A 58 -3.04 10.00 -11.10
N TYR A 59 -3.72 8.91 -10.77
CA TYR A 59 -5.06 8.88 -10.22
C TYR A 59 -5.06 7.87 -9.08
N CYS A 60 -5.79 8.16 -8.01
CA CYS A 60 -6.02 7.19 -6.96
C CYS A 60 -6.95 6.09 -7.51
N PRO A 61 -6.52 4.82 -7.56
CA PRO A 61 -7.36 3.74 -8.11
C PRO A 61 -8.57 3.42 -7.23
N TYR A 62 -8.63 3.97 -6.02
CA TYR A 62 -9.69 3.69 -5.04
C TYR A 62 -10.80 4.74 -5.08
N CYS A 63 -10.47 6.03 -4.96
CA CYS A 63 -11.48 7.11 -5.02
C CYS A 63 -11.62 7.76 -6.41
N GLY A 64 -10.70 7.48 -7.34
CA GLY A 64 -10.69 8.07 -8.67
C GLY A 64 -10.13 9.50 -8.73
N ASP A 65 -9.72 10.08 -7.59
CA ASP A 65 -9.17 11.43 -7.55
C ASP A 65 -7.90 11.55 -8.38
N LYS A 66 -7.80 12.66 -9.12
CA LYS A 66 -6.56 13.03 -9.79
C LYS A 66 -5.54 13.48 -8.75
N LEU A 67 -4.41 12.80 -8.71
CA LEU A 67 -3.31 13.12 -7.81
C LEU A 67 -2.55 14.29 -8.43
N ILE A 68 -2.93 15.50 -8.02
CA ILE A 68 -2.33 16.74 -8.52
C ILE A 68 -0.91 16.88 -7.96
N ASP A 69 0.02 17.22 -8.84
CA ASP A 69 1.32 17.71 -8.43
C ASP A 69 1.13 19.09 -7.80
N ALA A 70 1.10 19.14 -6.47
CA ALA A 70 1.28 20.36 -5.70
C ALA A 70 2.67 20.96 -5.94
#